data_AF-A0A7S0HU91-F1
#
_entry.id   AF-A0A7S0HU91-F1
#
_cell.length_a   1.000
_cell.length_b   1.000
_cell.length_c   1.000
_cell.angle_alpha   90.00
_cell.angle_beta   90.00
_cell.angle_gamma   90.00
#
_symmetry.space_group_name_H-M   'P 1'
#
loop_
_entity.id
_entity.type
_entity.pdbx_description
1 polymer ?
#
loop_
_entity_poly.entity_id
_entity_poly.type
_entity_poly.pdbx_seq_one_letter_code
_entity_poly.pdbx_strand_id
1 'polypeptide(L)'
;MLAAALSALSFAPQSPVVLVTFDGSATDRKWHVTNDPVMGGQSKSTFAVKDGVGMFSGTCAVVPFLKAPGFCNIGTEHGLFTPPKFADASAFIDGSLYLTLKSSTPSYKGFKVDFGAKNLTRPSGNAMHHSSASLKANFEVPAAGAAGVVTLK
;
A
#
# COMPACT_ATOMS: atom_id res chain seq x y z
N MET A 1 31.57 15.86 -40.03
CA MET A 1 31.19 14.70 -39.19
C MET A 1 30.90 15.23 -37.80
N LEU A 2 29.65 15.14 -37.34
CA LEU A 2 29.26 15.59 -35.99
C LEU A 2 29.01 14.33 -35.15
N ALA A 3 29.90 14.04 -34.20
CA ALA A 3 29.73 12.91 -33.29
C ALA A 3 28.83 13.35 -32.14
N ALA A 4 27.63 12.78 -32.04
CA ALA A 4 26.78 12.93 -30.86
C ALA A 4 27.32 11.99 -29.76
N ALA A 5 27.83 12.57 -28.68
CA ALA A 5 28.18 11.81 -27.48
C ALA A 5 26.88 11.41 -26.77
N LEU A 6 26.56 10.11 -26.78
CA LEU A 6 25.48 9.55 -26.00
C LEU A 6 25.95 9.44 -24.54
N SER A 7 25.64 10.44 -23.71
CA SER A 7 25.89 10.36 -22.28
C SER A 7 24.95 9.32 -21.67
N ALA A 8 25.49 8.15 -21.32
CA ALA A 8 24.78 7.16 -20.53
C ALA A 8 24.51 7.75 -19.15
N LEU A 9 23.24 7.97 -18.79
CA LEU A 9 22.87 8.31 -17.42
C LEU A 9 23.21 7.10 -16.54
N SER A 10 24.23 7.23 -15.71
CA SER A 10 24.51 6.26 -14.64
C SER A 10 23.51 6.49 -13.51
N PHE A 11 22.52 5.63 -13.37
CA PHE A 11 21.66 5.61 -12.18
C PHE A 11 22.43 4.95 -11.03
N ALA A 12 22.93 5.74 -10.09
CA ALA A 12 23.47 5.19 -8.85
C ALA A 12 22.33 4.56 -8.03
N PRO A 13 22.50 3.36 -7.45
CA PRO A 13 21.47 2.76 -6.61
C PRO A 13 21.22 3.66 -5.39
N GLN A 14 20.11 4.38 -5.40
CA GLN A 14 19.69 5.21 -4.28
C GLN A 14 19.17 4.30 -3.16
N SER A 15 19.67 4.48 -1.93
CA SER A 15 19.14 3.78 -0.76
C SER A 15 17.65 4.09 -0.59
N PRO A 16 16.78 3.10 -0.28
CA PRO A 16 15.35 3.35 -0.16
C PRO A 16 15.02 4.28 1.00
N VAL A 17 13.94 5.07 0.86
CA VAL A 17 13.35 5.82 1.97
C VAL A 17 12.35 4.93 2.69
N VAL A 18 12.54 4.77 4.00
CA VAL A 18 11.62 4.00 4.86
C VAL A 18 10.38 4.85 5.14
N LEU A 19 9.22 4.36 4.71
CA LEU A 19 7.94 5.05 4.90
C LEU A 19 7.22 4.59 6.18
N VAL A 20 7.33 3.30 6.48
CA VAL A 20 6.58 2.60 7.52
C VAL A 20 7.45 1.52 8.17
N THR A 21 7.42 1.48 9.51
CA THR A 21 7.90 0.37 10.34
C THR A 21 6.84 0.03 11.40
N PHE A 22 7.09 -1.01 12.21
CA PHE A 22 6.22 -1.44 13.31
C PHE A 22 7.00 -1.61 14.62
N ASP A 23 8.08 -0.83 14.78
CA ASP A 23 9.09 -0.97 15.82
C ASP A 23 9.08 0.18 16.85
N GLY A 24 8.05 1.04 16.83
CA GLY A 24 7.96 2.21 17.70
C GLY A 24 8.86 3.38 17.29
N SER A 25 9.58 3.30 16.16
CA SER A 25 10.42 4.40 15.67
C SER A 25 9.58 5.52 15.02
N ALA A 26 10.25 6.57 14.51
CA ALA A 26 9.59 7.72 13.86
C ALA A 26 8.77 7.34 12.60
N THR A 27 9.03 6.16 12.02
CA THR A 27 8.29 5.62 10.88
C THR A 27 7.16 4.68 11.31
N ASP A 28 6.97 4.43 12.61
CA ASP A 28 5.80 3.74 13.12
C ASP A 28 4.56 4.63 13.03
N ARG A 29 3.40 4.00 12.80
CA ARG A 29 2.14 4.67 12.51
C ARG A 29 1.05 4.15 13.42
N LYS A 30 0.04 4.98 13.63
CA LYS A 30 -1.22 4.50 14.16
C LYS A 30 -2.05 3.93 13.03
N TRP A 31 -2.69 2.80 13.28
CA TRP A 31 -3.42 2.02 12.29
C TRP A 31 -4.87 1.83 12.71
N HIS A 32 -5.76 1.86 11.74
CA HIS A 32 -7.15 1.48 11.92
C HIS A 32 -7.54 0.39 10.93
N VAL A 33 -8.50 -0.44 11.33
CA VAL A 33 -9.11 -1.45 10.48
C VAL A 33 -10.40 -0.89 9.88
N THR A 34 -10.59 -1.08 8.59
CA THR A 34 -11.86 -0.85 7.91
C THR A 34 -12.31 -2.16 7.27
N ASN A 35 -13.42 -2.69 7.76
CA ASN A 35 -14.11 -3.81 7.14
C ASN A 35 -15.26 -3.27 6.29
N ASP A 36 -15.53 -3.90 5.15
CA ASP A 36 -16.57 -3.46 4.21
C ASP A 36 -17.94 -3.28 4.91
N PRO A 37 -18.40 -2.03 5.09
CA PRO A 37 -19.66 -1.73 5.75
C PRO A 37 -20.83 -1.65 4.78
N VAL A 38 -20.57 -1.72 3.47
CA VAL A 38 -21.52 -1.30 2.44
C VAL A 38 -22.58 -2.39 2.23
N MET A 39 -23.84 -1.99 2.21
CA MET A 39 -25.01 -2.83 1.86
C MET A 39 -25.05 -4.21 2.56
N GLY A 40 -24.71 -4.25 3.85
CA GLY A 40 -24.71 -5.48 4.65
C GLY A 40 -23.44 -6.33 4.50
N GLY A 41 -22.31 -5.70 4.20
CA GLY A 41 -21.00 -6.34 4.13
C GLY A 41 -20.70 -7.21 5.37
N GLN A 42 -20.08 -8.36 5.12
CA GLN A 42 -19.82 -9.40 6.11
C GLN A 42 -18.32 -9.64 6.35
N SER A 43 -17.47 -8.87 5.68
CA SER A 43 -16.02 -8.96 5.84
C SER A 43 -15.61 -8.61 7.27
N LYS A 44 -14.65 -9.34 7.83
CA LYS A 44 -14.14 -9.10 9.19
C LYS A 44 -12.63 -9.31 9.22
N SER A 45 -11.93 -8.39 9.88
CA SER A 45 -10.49 -8.44 10.05
C SER A 45 -10.04 -7.79 11.34
N THR A 46 -8.80 -8.09 11.73
CA THR A 46 -8.09 -7.51 12.86
C THR A 46 -6.69 -7.07 12.44
N PHE A 47 -6.15 -6.10 13.17
CA PHE A 47 -4.78 -5.65 13.03
C PHE A 47 -4.15 -5.49 14.40
N ALA A 48 -2.91 -5.96 14.55
CA ALA A 48 -2.10 -5.73 15.74
C ALA A 48 -0.62 -5.72 15.37
N VAL A 49 0.17 -4.94 16.10
CA VAL A 49 1.64 -5.02 16.03
C VAL A 49 2.11 -6.01 17.08
N LYS A 50 2.91 -7.00 16.66
CA LYS A 50 3.49 -8.01 17.55
C LYS A 50 4.92 -8.30 17.13
N ASP A 51 5.85 -8.27 18.09
CA ASP A 51 7.27 -8.57 17.86
C ASP A 51 7.90 -7.76 16.71
N GLY A 52 7.53 -6.48 16.58
CA GLY A 52 8.02 -5.60 15.51
C GLY A 52 7.38 -5.81 14.13
N VAL A 53 6.27 -6.57 14.05
CA VAL A 53 5.59 -6.92 12.80
C VAL A 53 4.11 -6.52 12.87
N GLY A 54 3.62 -5.84 11.82
CA GLY A 54 2.19 -5.60 11.62
C GLY A 54 1.47 -6.88 11.17
N MET A 55 0.62 -7.44 12.04
CA MET A 55 -0.19 -8.62 11.77
C MET A 55 -1.59 -8.22 11.34
N PHE A 56 -1.88 -8.36 10.03
CA PHE A 56 -3.20 -8.19 9.46
C PHE A 56 -3.82 -9.55 9.12
N SER A 57 -5.02 -9.83 9.64
CA SER A 57 -5.71 -11.09 9.42
C SER A 57 -7.21 -10.87 9.28
N GLY A 58 -7.84 -11.57 8.34
CA GLY A 58 -9.28 -11.46 8.16
C GLY A 58 -9.80 -12.25 6.97
N THR A 59 -11.12 -12.18 6.80
CA THR A 59 -11.86 -12.84 5.74
C THR A 59 -12.64 -11.78 4.96
N CYS A 60 -12.35 -11.67 3.65
CA CYS A 60 -13.20 -10.94 2.72
C CYS A 60 -14.40 -11.82 2.36
N ALA A 61 -15.61 -11.39 2.70
CA ALA A 61 -16.83 -12.13 2.44
C ALA A 61 -17.53 -11.60 1.18
N VAL A 62 -18.42 -12.41 0.59
CA VAL A 62 -19.34 -11.93 -0.44
C VAL A 62 -20.39 -11.04 0.21
N VAL A 63 -20.59 -9.84 -0.34
CA VAL A 63 -21.66 -8.93 0.09
C VAL A 63 -22.99 -9.46 -0.46
N PRO A 64 -23.95 -9.91 0.39
CA PRO A 64 -25.14 -10.62 -0.09
C PRO A 64 -26.00 -9.79 -1.05
N PHE A 65 -26.17 -8.50 -0.74
CA PHE A 65 -27.00 -7.60 -1.54
C PHE A 65 -26.38 -7.32 -2.92
N LEU A 66 -25.06 -7.07 -2.97
CA LEU A 66 -24.35 -6.74 -4.20
C LEU A 66 -23.95 -7.97 -5.03
N LYS A 67 -23.96 -9.17 -4.41
CA LYS A 67 -23.42 -10.41 -4.99
C LYS A 67 -21.98 -10.23 -5.50
N ALA A 68 -21.21 -9.42 -4.79
CA ALA A 68 -19.85 -9.04 -5.16
C ALA A 68 -18.88 -9.28 -4.00
N PRO A 69 -17.57 -9.45 -4.26
CA PRO A 69 -16.56 -9.54 -3.20
C PRO A 69 -16.51 -8.26 -2.37
N GLY A 70 -16.57 -8.39 -1.05
CA GLY A 70 -16.27 -7.29 -0.13
C GLY A 70 -14.76 -7.13 0.10
N PHE A 71 -14.40 -6.30 1.07
CA PHE A 71 -13.00 -6.00 1.39
C PHE A 71 -12.71 -5.92 2.90
N CYS A 72 -11.42 -6.09 3.23
CA CYS A 72 -10.82 -5.73 4.51
C CYS A 72 -9.63 -4.81 4.21
N ASN A 73 -9.46 -3.75 5.00
CA ASN A 73 -8.38 -2.78 4.82
C ASN A 73 -7.77 -2.41 6.17
N ILE A 74 -6.45 -2.18 6.17
CA ILE A 74 -5.77 -1.43 7.22
C ILE A 74 -5.25 -0.14 6.62
N GLY A 75 -5.40 0.96 7.35
CA GLY A 75 -4.92 2.27 6.92
C GLY A 75 -4.24 3.00 8.06
N THR A 76 -3.29 3.87 7.72
CA THR A 76 -2.76 4.81 8.70
C THR A 76 -3.87 5.77 9.12
N GLU A 77 -4.02 5.98 10.42
CA GLU A 77 -4.92 6.99 10.95
C GLU A 77 -4.59 8.36 10.35
N HIS A 78 -5.64 9.10 9.99
CA HIS A 78 -5.54 10.48 9.54
C HIS A 78 -6.63 11.29 10.24
N GLY A 79 -6.23 12.34 10.92
CA GLY A 79 -7.17 13.33 11.44
C GLY A 79 -7.65 14.22 10.30
N LEU A 80 -8.89 14.72 10.39
CA LEU A 80 -9.46 15.66 9.42
C LEU A 80 -8.57 16.91 9.22
N PHE A 81 -7.83 17.31 10.26
CA PHE A 81 -6.93 18.48 10.25
C PHE A 81 -5.46 18.13 10.44
N THR A 82 -5.12 16.85 10.64
CA THR A 82 -3.78 16.37 10.95
C THR A 82 -3.48 15.09 10.16
N PRO A 83 -3.19 15.22 8.84
CA PRO A 83 -2.82 14.07 8.04
C PRO A 83 -1.48 13.47 8.54
N PRO A 84 -1.30 12.14 8.42
CA PRO A 84 -0.05 11.49 8.77
C PRO A 84 1.09 12.05 7.91
N LYS A 85 2.21 12.39 8.56
CA LYS A 85 3.41 12.90 7.88
C LYS A 85 4.35 11.74 7.57
N PHE A 86 4.54 11.45 6.29
CA PHE A 86 5.53 10.49 5.82
C PHE A 86 6.85 11.18 5.47
N ALA A 87 7.94 10.41 5.44
CA ALA A 87 9.20 10.88 4.89
C ALA A 87 9.01 11.26 3.41
N ASP A 88 9.71 12.30 2.96
CA ASP A 88 9.66 12.71 1.56
C ASP A 88 10.36 11.66 0.69
N ALA A 89 9.59 11.05 -0.21
CA ALA A 89 10.06 10.06 -1.18
C ALA A 89 9.96 10.58 -2.63
N SER A 90 9.83 11.89 -2.83
CA SER A 90 9.70 12.50 -4.17
C SER A 90 10.87 12.19 -5.10
N ALA A 91 12.07 11.97 -4.57
CA ALA A 91 13.24 11.52 -5.33
C ALA A 91 13.07 10.13 -5.99
N PHE A 92 12.06 9.36 -5.59
CA PHE A 92 11.77 8.01 -6.10
C PHE A 92 10.49 7.96 -6.94
N ILE A 93 10.06 9.09 -7.53
CA ILE A 93 8.82 9.14 -8.32
C ILE A 93 8.82 8.16 -9.50
N ASP A 94 9.99 7.90 -10.09
CA ASP A 94 10.20 6.90 -11.15
C ASP A 94 10.69 5.54 -10.61
N GLY A 95 10.64 5.37 -9.28
CA GLY A 95 11.17 4.23 -8.56
C GLY A 95 10.17 3.09 -8.40
N SER A 96 10.23 2.43 -7.25
CA SER A 96 9.32 1.34 -6.92
C SER A 96 9.03 1.33 -5.43
N LEU A 97 7.83 0.89 -5.06
CA LEU A 97 7.48 0.64 -3.68
C LEU A 97 7.89 -0.79 -3.29
N TYR A 98 8.58 -0.91 -2.16
CA TYR A 98 9.02 -2.19 -1.61
C TYR A 98 8.21 -2.56 -0.38
N LEU A 99 7.71 -3.80 -0.34
CA LEU A 99 6.96 -4.34 0.80
C LEU A 99 7.64 -5.60 1.31
N THR A 100 7.98 -5.65 2.60
CA THR A 100 8.43 -6.89 3.26
C THR A 100 7.25 -7.54 3.94
N LEU A 101 6.81 -8.69 3.44
CA LEU A 101 5.62 -9.36 3.95
C LEU A 101 5.69 -10.88 3.85
N LYS A 102 4.78 -11.54 4.55
CA LYS A 102 4.53 -12.98 4.53
C LYS A 102 3.02 -13.20 4.69
N SER A 103 2.48 -14.21 4.03
CA SER A 103 1.07 -14.61 4.16
C SER A 103 0.94 -16.11 4.39
N SER A 104 -0.09 -16.51 5.15
CA SER A 104 -0.56 -17.90 5.22
C SER A 104 -1.41 -18.28 4.00
N THR A 105 -1.83 -17.29 3.20
CA THR A 105 -2.63 -17.45 1.98
C THR A 105 -1.92 -16.81 0.77
N PRO A 106 -0.69 -17.23 0.42
CA PRO A 106 0.07 -16.57 -0.65
C PRO A 106 -0.57 -16.74 -2.05
N SER A 107 -1.45 -17.72 -2.22
CA SER A 107 -2.23 -17.91 -3.44
C SER A 107 -3.39 -16.92 -3.59
N TYR A 108 -3.74 -16.17 -2.54
CA TYR A 108 -4.79 -15.15 -2.62
C TYR A 108 -4.37 -14.00 -3.53
N LYS A 109 -5.17 -13.73 -4.56
CA LYS A 109 -4.88 -12.73 -5.61
C LYS A 109 -5.53 -11.36 -5.36
N GLY A 110 -6.19 -11.19 -4.22
CA GLY A 110 -6.93 -9.97 -3.89
C GLY A 110 -6.11 -8.92 -3.14
N PHE A 111 -4.82 -9.15 -2.89
CA PHE A 111 -3.98 -8.19 -2.17
C PHE A 111 -3.74 -6.94 -3.00
N LYS A 112 -3.91 -5.78 -2.35
CA LYS A 112 -3.65 -4.47 -2.93
C LYS A 112 -2.94 -3.60 -1.91
N VAL A 113 -2.13 -2.68 -2.41
CA VAL A 113 -1.62 -1.56 -1.63
C VAL A 113 -2.15 -0.26 -2.22
N ASP A 114 -2.37 0.71 -1.35
CA ASP A 114 -2.69 2.08 -1.70
C ASP A 114 -1.70 3.02 -1.00
N PHE A 115 -1.18 4.01 -1.72
CA PHE A 115 -0.34 5.06 -1.17
C PHE A 115 -0.70 6.42 -1.79
N GLY A 116 -1.05 7.39 -0.94
CA GLY A 116 -1.38 8.75 -1.35
C GLY A 116 -0.23 9.74 -1.10
N ALA A 117 -0.18 10.83 -1.86
CA ALA A 117 0.66 11.98 -1.58
C ALA A 117 -0.05 13.29 -1.93
N LYS A 118 0.34 14.39 -1.27
CA LYS A 118 -0.33 15.71 -1.34
C LYS A 118 -0.51 16.24 -2.77
N ASN A 119 0.41 15.92 -3.68
CA ASN A 119 0.45 16.47 -5.04
C ASN A 119 0.28 15.39 -6.13
N LEU A 120 -0.31 14.24 -5.81
CA LEU A 120 -0.59 13.24 -6.86
C LEU A 120 -1.63 13.78 -7.84
N THR A 121 -1.35 13.65 -9.13
CA THR A 121 -2.28 13.99 -10.19
C THR A 121 -3.47 13.04 -10.15
N ARG A 122 -4.68 13.58 -10.02
CA ARG A 122 -5.90 12.78 -10.11
C ARG A 122 -6.04 12.26 -11.55
N PRO A 123 -6.26 10.94 -11.76
CA PRO A 123 -6.62 10.43 -13.08
C PRO A 123 -7.89 11.14 -13.58
N SER A 124 -7.91 11.56 -14.85
CA SER A 124 -9.07 12.21 -15.46
C SER A 124 -10.22 11.22 -15.66
N GLY A 125 -11.42 11.54 -15.17
CA GLY A 125 -12.65 10.77 -15.43
C GLY A 125 -13.67 10.81 -14.29
N ASN A 126 -14.93 10.48 -14.61
CA ASN A 126 -16.09 10.52 -13.69
C ASN A 126 -16.05 9.47 -12.57
N ALA A 127 -15.06 8.59 -12.53
CA ALA A 127 -15.00 7.46 -11.59
C ALA A 127 -14.50 7.83 -10.18
N MET A 128 -14.03 9.06 -9.95
CA MET A 128 -13.22 9.38 -8.77
C MET A 128 -13.83 10.40 -7.82
N HIS A 129 -15.10 10.83 -7.96
CA HIS A 129 -15.65 11.94 -7.15
C HIS A 129 -15.52 11.78 -5.62
N HIS A 130 -15.34 10.56 -5.12
CA HIS A 130 -15.23 10.25 -3.69
C HIS A 130 -13.85 9.71 -3.24
N SER A 131 -12.84 9.72 -4.09
CA SER A 131 -11.48 9.26 -3.75
C SER A 131 -10.41 10.33 -3.97
N SER A 132 -9.45 10.38 -3.05
CA SER A 132 -8.20 11.12 -3.20
C SER A 132 -7.30 10.47 -4.26
N ALA A 133 -6.40 11.24 -4.86
CA ALA A 133 -5.38 10.69 -5.74
C ALA A 133 -4.43 9.79 -4.94
N SER A 134 -4.27 8.54 -5.39
CA SER A 134 -3.37 7.55 -4.80
C SER A 134 -2.80 6.63 -5.88
N LEU A 135 -1.60 6.09 -5.62
CA LEU A 135 -1.13 4.89 -6.27
C LEU A 135 -1.92 3.72 -5.69
N LYS A 136 -2.53 2.90 -6.54
CA LYS A 136 -3.18 1.65 -6.12
C LYS A 136 -2.78 0.51 -7.02
N ALA A 137 -2.10 -0.48 -6.45
CA ALA A 137 -1.54 -1.60 -7.20
C ALA A 137 -1.95 -2.93 -6.55
N ASN A 138 -2.24 -3.93 -7.39
CA ASN A 138 -2.31 -5.31 -6.94
C ASN A 138 -0.89 -5.83 -6.69
N PHE A 139 -0.75 -6.77 -5.76
CA PHE A 139 0.53 -7.45 -5.56
C PHE A 139 0.33 -8.93 -5.23
N GLU A 140 1.35 -9.72 -5.49
CA GLU A 140 1.38 -11.13 -5.12
C GLU A 140 2.36 -11.34 -3.96
N VAL A 141 2.02 -12.28 -3.08
CA VAL A 141 2.86 -12.61 -1.93
C VAL A 141 3.81 -13.73 -2.33
N PRO A 142 5.12 -13.65 -1.99
CA PRO A 142 6.06 -14.74 -2.18
C PRO A 142 5.58 -16.04 -1.52
N ALA A 143 6.07 -17.20 -2.00
CA ALA A 143 5.65 -18.52 -1.53
C ALA A 143 5.65 -18.65 0.00
N ALA A 144 4.71 -19.45 0.53
CA ALA A 144 4.41 -19.54 1.95
C ALA A 144 5.67 -19.74 2.80
N GLY A 145 5.84 -18.94 3.85
CA GLY A 145 6.88 -19.16 4.85
C GLY A 145 8.01 -18.14 4.85
N ALA A 146 8.35 -17.53 3.71
CA ALA A 146 9.42 -16.55 3.60
C ALA A 146 8.89 -15.12 3.72
N ALA A 147 9.55 -14.30 4.54
CA ALA A 147 9.45 -12.86 4.39
C ALA A 147 10.17 -12.50 3.08
N GLY A 148 9.49 -11.79 2.18
CA GLY A 148 10.08 -11.40 0.91
C GLY A 148 9.74 -9.96 0.55
N VAL A 149 10.64 -9.35 -0.22
CA VAL A 149 10.47 -8.02 -0.76
C VAL A 149 9.65 -8.11 -2.05
N VAL A 150 8.48 -7.49 -2.06
CA VAL A 150 7.66 -7.31 -3.26
C VAL A 150 7.93 -5.92 -3.82
N THR A 151 8.24 -5.84 -5.12
CA THR A 151 8.50 -4.58 -5.84
C THR A 151 7.28 -4.18 -6.65
N LEU A 152 6.79 -2.96 -6.46
CA LEU A 152 5.64 -2.40 -7.17
C LEU A 152 6.08 -1.19 -7.98
N LYS A 153 5.75 -1.21 -9.27
CA LYS A 153 6.01 -0.14 -10.24
C LYS A 153 4.70 0.52 -10.63
#